data_AF-A0A3A9AI24-F1
#
_entry.id   AF-A0A3A9AI24-F1
#
_cell.length_a   1.000
_cell.length_b   1.000
_cell.length_c   1.000
_cell.angle_alpha   90.00
_cell.angle_beta   90.00
_cell.angle_gamma   90.00
#
_symmetry.space_group_name_H-M   'P 1'
#
loop_
_entity.id
_entity.type
_entity.pdbx_description
1 polymer ?
#
loop_
_entity_poly.entity_id
_entity_poly.type
_entity_poly.pdbx_seq_one_letter_code
_entity_poly.pdbx_strand_id
1 'polypeptide(L)'
;MRFYRPHTYPHKGENVTHTESRKPVKAGTGQRVDSADIAALLGVSVEEVQEIQGYMRSVISLDTPIAEDNSLTLADTLQADLRLEDDTIDKIYAEHSKNELWGIVERFTSDRENHIIREIFINNRTMAAVAREQGITIDRIRQIKEKGLRRLWIGKAKRELLDKFDIVEAGAYRNSMNKFNEHGFTSTVEYIALRRAELQAEYEKHKRQIEIMHEQRKKCL
;
A
#
# COMPACT_ATOMS: atom_id res chain seq x y z
N MET A 1 -22.77 -27.52 -6.58
CA MET A 1 -21.61 -27.57 -5.66
C MET A 1 -20.66 -28.65 -6.17
N ARG A 2 -19.74 -28.32 -7.09
CA ARG A 2 -18.73 -29.26 -7.59
C ARG A 2 -17.47 -29.06 -6.77
N PHE A 3 -17.22 -29.99 -5.86
CA PHE A 3 -16.02 -30.01 -5.04
C PHE A 3 -14.82 -30.37 -5.91
N TYR A 4 -13.83 -29.47 -5.90
CA TYR A 4 -12.49 -29.65 -6.45
C TYR A 4 -11.85 -30.89 -5.80
N ARG A 5 -11.47 -31.89 -6.59
CA ARG A 5 -10.55 -32.95 -6.15
C ARG A 5 -9.13 -32.49 -6.54
N PRO A 6 -8.17 -32.43 -5.60
CA PRO A 6 -6.80 -32.04 -5.90
C PRO A 6 -6.12 -33.16 -6.70
N HIS A 7 -5.51 -32.82 -7.83
CA HIS A 7 -4.56 -33.71 -8.49
C HIS A 7 -3.25 -33.69 -7.72
N THR A 8 -3.01 -34.75 -6.94
CA THR A 8 -1.70 -35.06 -6.37
C THR A 8 -0.79 -35.57 -7.47
N TYR A 9 0.27 -34.82 -7.77
CA TYR A 9 1.39 -35.33 -8.56
C TYR A 9 2.23 -36.27 -7.69
N PRO A 10 2.62 -37.45 -8.19
CA PRO A 10 3.45 -38.37 -7.44
C PRO A 10 4.87 -37.79 -7.33
N HIS A 11 5.33 -37.58 -6.10
CA HIS A 11 6.75 -37.44 -5.80
C HIS A 11 7.46 -38.75 -6.17
N LYS A 12 8.20 -38.73 -7.28
CA LYS A 12 9.31 -39.66 -7.49
C LYS A 12 10.60 -38.87 -7.33
N GLY A 13 11.25 -39.07 -6.18
CA GLY A 13 12.66 -38.80 -6.05
C GLY A 13 13.43 -39.81 -6.88
N GLU A 14 14.05 -39.34 -7.94
CA GLU A 14 15.15 -40.02 -8.63
C GLU A 14 16.17 -38.93 -8.95
N ASN A 15 17.27 -38.93 -8.19
CA ASN A 15 18.45 -38.14 -8.48
C ASN A 15 19.08 -38.70 -9.76
N VAL A 16 18.71 -38.14 -10.90
CA VAL A 16 19.30 -38.50 -12.18
C VAL A 16 20.42 -37.52 -12.47
N THR A 17 21.65 -37.90 -12.13
CA THR A 17 22.86 -37.33 -12.70
C THR A 17 22.93 -37.72 -14.19
N HIS A 18 22.18 -37.01 -15.04
CA HIS A 18 22.39 -37.07 -16.49
C HIS A 18 23.28 -35.92 -16.93
N THR A 19 24.59 -36.07 -16.69
CA THR A 19 25.61 -35.48 -17.55
C THR A 19 25.62 -36.27 -18.85
N GLU A 20 24.64 -36.05 -19.74
CA GLU A 20 24.63 -36.65 -21.07
C GLU A 20 24.71 -35.57 -22.15
N SER A 21 25.89 -35.54 -22.74
CA SER A 21 26.36 -34.89 -23.95
C SER A 21 25.28 -34.36 -24.92
N ARG A 22 24.94 -33.07 -24.82
CA ARG A 22 24.43 -32.31 -25.98
C ARG A 22 25.59 -31.99 -26.91
N LYS A 23 25.81 -32.81 -27.94
CA LYS A 23 26.63 -32.41 -29.09
C LYS A 23 25.90 -31.25 -29.80
N PRO A 24 26.52 -30.06 -29.96
CA PRO A 24 25.91 -29.00 -30.75
C PRO A 24 25.92 -29.43 -32.22
N VAL A 25 24.77 -29.33 -32.89
CA VAL A 25 24.71 -29.35 -34.35
C VAL A 25 25.47 -28.11 -34.83
N LYS A 26 26.74 -28.29 -35.17
CA LYS A 26 27.53 -27.26 -35.85
C LYS A 26 27.10 -27.21 -37.30
N ALA A 27 26.13 -26.36 -37.62
CA ALA A 27 26.03 -25.78 -38.95
C ALA A 27 27.22 -24.82 -39.12
N GLY A 28 28.04 -25.06 -40.14
CA GLY A 28 29.26 -24.32 -40.37
C GLY A 28 28.97 -22.89 -40.82
N THR A 29 28.92 -21.96 -39.87
CA THR A 29 29.27 -20.53 -39.98
C THR A 29 29.14 -19.97 -38.57
N GLY A 30 30.16 -19.27 -38.07
CA GLY A 30 30.18 -18.69 -36.71
C GLY A 30 29.21 -17.52 -36.49
N GLN A 31 28.07 -17.52 -37.16
CA GLN A 31 27.01 -16.51 -37.05
C GLN A 31 25.98 -16.98 -36.01
N ARG A 32 25.61 -16.11 -35.06
CA ARG A 32 24.46 -16.33 -34.18
C ARG A 32 23.23 -16.55 -35.06
N VAL A 33 22.61 -17.72 -34.97
CA VAL A 33 21.35 -18.02 -35.67
C VAL A 33 20.29 -17.07 -35.11
N ASP A 34 19.72 -16.23 -35.97
CA ASP A 34 18.73 -15.24 -35.55
C ASP A 34 17.34 -15.87 -35.41
N SER A 35 16.50 -15.33 -34.53
CA SER A 35 15.15 -15.86 -34.30
C SER A 35 14.30 -15.84 -35.58
N ALA A 36 14.60 -14.92 -36.50
CA ALA A 36 13.98 -14.82 -37.82
C ALA A 36 14.34 -15.99 -38.75
N ASP A 37 15.59 -16.46 -38.72
CA ASP A 37 16.04 -17.61 -39.54
C ASP A 37 15.39 -18.91 -39.05
N ILE A 38 15.21 -19.03 -37.74
CA ILE A 38 14.57 -20.18 -37.09
C ILE A 38 13.07 -20.21 -37.41
N ALA A 39 12.41 -19.06 -37.39
CA ALA A 39 11.01 -18.90 -37.77
C ALA A 39 10.77 -19.30 -39.24
N ALA A 40 11.62 -18.82 -40.15
CA ALA A 40 11.55 -19.15 -41.57
C ALA A 40 11.79 -20.63 -41.86
N LEU A 41 12.71 -21.27 -41.11
CA LEU A 41 13.02 -22.70 -41.27
C LEU A 41 11.91 -23.60 -40.74
N LEU A 42 11.26 -23.21 -39.63
CA LEU A 42 10.25 -24.01 -38.94
C LEU A 42 8.82 -23.69 -39.40
N GLY A 43 8.61 -22.62 -40.17
CA GLY A 43 7.28 -22.19 -40.65
C GLY A 43 6.39 -21.62 -39.53
N VAL A 44 7.00 -21.07 -38.49
CA VAL A 44 6.35 -20.57 -37.26
C VAL A 44 6.61 -19.06 -37.16
N SER A 45 5.77 -18.30 -36.44
CA SER A 45 6.01 -16.86 -36.28
C SER A 45 7.26 -16.56 -35.43
N VAL A 46 7.87 -15.39 -35.65
CA VAL A 46 9.06 -14.95 -34.88
C VAL A 46 8.73 -14.80 -33.39
N GLU A 47 7.50 -14.39 -33.08
CA GLU A 47 6.99 -14.23 -31.72
C GLU A 47 6.93 -15.57 -30.98
N GLU A 48 6.40 -16.61 -31.62
CA GLU A 48 6.37 -17.98 -31.07
C GLU A 48 7.78 -18.55 -30.88
N VAL A 49 8.71 -18.27 -31.80
CA VAL A 49 10.12 -18.67 -31.64
C VAL A 49 10.77 -17.98 -30.44
N GLN A 50 10.51 -16.69 -30.22
CA GLN A 50 11.01 -15.96 -29.06
C GLN A 50 10.40 -16.44 -27.74
N GLU A 51 9.12 -16.79 -27.75
CA GLU A 51 8.40 -17.33 -26.60
C GLU A 51 8.97 -18.70 -26.20
N ILE A 52 9.13 -19.61 -27.17
CA ILE A 52 9.75 -20.92 -26.97
C ILE A 52 11.20 -20.76 -26.50
N GLN A 53 11.98 -19.85 -27.09
CA GLN A 53 13.35 -19.55 -26.63
C GLN A 53 13.36 -18.96 -25.22
N GLY A 54 12.32 -18.22 -24.81
CA GLY A 54 12.09 -17.77 -23.45
C GLY A 54 11.90 -18.94 -22.48
N TYR A 55 11.02 -19.88 -22.82
CA TYR A 55 10.78 -21.09 -22.02
C TYR A 55 11.97 -22.05 -21.97
N MET A 56 12.81 -22.07 -23.00
CA MET A 56 14.00 -22.91 -23.08
C MET A 56 15.18 -22.38 -22.25
N ARG A 57 15.10 -21.17 -21.67
CA ARG A 57 16.13 -20.68 -20.75
C ARG A 57 16.13 -21.55 -19.50
N SER A 58 17.30 -22.09 -19.16
CA SER A 58 17.49 -22.87 -17.94
C SER A 58 17.27 -21.99 -16.71
N VAL A 59 16.43 -22.44 -15.78
CA VAL A 59 16.25 -21.79 -14.47
C VAL A 59 17.53 -22.00 -13.67
N ILE A 60 18.05 -20.93 -13.07
CA ILE A 60 19.22 -20.97 -12.19
C ILE A 60 18.71 -21.14 -10.75
N SER A 61 19.41 -21.93 -9.93
CA SER A 61 19.05 -22.09 -8.52
C SER A 61 19.19 -20.78 -7.77
N LEU A 62 18.21 -20.43 -6.94
CA LEU A 62 18.28 -19.25 -6.08
C LEU A 62 19.35 -19.38 -4.99
N ASP A 63 19.74 -20.61 -4.64
CA ASP A 63 20.81 -20.89 -3.67
C ASP A 63 22.22 -20.73 -4.27
N THR A 64 22.32 -20.31 -5.55
CA THR A 64 23.64 -20.11 -6.17
C THR A 64 24.33 -18.92 -5.48
N PRO A 65 25.54 -19.10 -4.93
CA PRO A 65 26.29 -18.01 -4.32
C PRO A 65 26.73 -17.02 -5.41
N ILE A 66 26.52 -15.72 -5.16
CA ILE A 66 27.02 -14.64 -6.02
C ILE A 66 28.40 -14.17 -5.54
N ALA A 67 28.67 -14.23 -4.23
CA ALA A 67 29.93 -13.81 -3.63
C ALA A 67 30.88 -15.00 -3.38
N GLU A 68 32.19 -14.78 -3.52
CA GLU A 68 33.23 -15.81 -3.33
C GLU A 68 33.29 -16.36 -1.90
N ASP A 69 32.85 -15.58 -0.91
CA ASP A 69 32.80 -15.96 0.50
C ASP A 69 31.53 -16.73 0.88
N ASN A 70 30.69 -17.07 -0.10
CA ASN A 70 29.42 -17.78 0.08
C ASN A 70 28.43 -17.05 1.00
N SER A 71 28.64 -15.74 1.26
CA SER A 71 27.80 -14.94 2.17
C SER A 71 26.51 -14.44 1.53
N LEU A 72 26.46 -14.38 0.19
CA LEU A 72 25.36 -13.80 -0.58
C LEU A 72 24.91 -14.77 -1.67
N THR A 73 23.65 -15.18 -1.62
CA THR A 73 23.02 -16.04 -2.64
C THR A 73 22.17 -15.22 -3.62
N LEU A 74 21.84 -15.80 -4.78
CA LEU A 74 20.90 -15.18 -5.74
C LEU A 74 19.57 -14.84 -5.07
N ALA A 75 19.09 -15.67 -4.16
CA ALA A 75 17.89 -15.43 -3.36
C ALA A 75 17.96 -14.12 -2.57
N ASP A 76 19.11 -13.82 -1.97
CA ASP A 76 19.30 -12.63 -1.11
C ASP A 76 19.31 -11.32 -1.89
N THR A 77 19.54 -11.38 -3.21
CA THR A 77 19.53 -10.21 -4.09
C THR A 77 18.19 -9.92 -4.76
N LEU A 78 17.26 -10.88 -4.71
CA LEU A 78 15.92 -10.69 -5.22
C LEU A 78 15.09 -9.91 -4.20
N GLN A 79 14.73 -8.68 -4.56
CA GLN A 79 13.76 -7.93 -3.79
C GLN A 79 12.39 -8.60 -3.95
N ALA A 80 11.81 -9.09 -2.85
CA ALA A 80 10.46 -9.64 -2.89
C ALA A 80 9.47 -8.53 -3.27
N ASP A 81 8.76 -8.69 -4.39
CA ASP A 81 7.63 -7.82 -4.77
C ASP A 81 6.45 -7.93 -3.79
N LEU A 82 6.49 -8.92 -2.88
CA LEU A 82 5.45 -9.16 -1.88
C LEU A 82 5.80 -8.44 -0.58
N ARG A 83 5.22 -7.25 -0.44
CA ARG A 83 5.24 -6.37 0.74
C ARG A 83 4.45 -6.93 1.94
N LEU A 84 4.67 -8.20 2.31
CA LEU A 84 3.90 -8.86 3.38
C LEU A 84 4.12 -8.24 4.77
N GLU A 85 5.33 -7.73 5.04
CA GLU A 85 5.65 -7.07 6.31
C GLU A 85 5.01 -5.68 6.40
N ASP A 86 5.10 -4.89 5.32
CA ASP A 86 4.38 -3.62 5.19
C ASP A 86 2.85 -3.84 5.30
N ASP A 87 2.30 -4.89 4.69
CA ASP A 87 0.86 -5.21 4.72
C ASP A 87 0.36 -5.60 6.11
N THR A 88 1.20 -6.24 6.93
CA THR A 88 0.82 -6.65 8.30
C THR A 88 0.95 -5.50 9.28
N ILE A 89 2.00 -4.69 9.16
CA ILE A 89 2.19 -3.46 9.93
C ILE A 89 1.10 -2.44 9.57
N ASP A 90 0.78 -2.27 8.28
CA ASP A 90 -0.27 -1.38 7.80
C ASP A 90 -1.65 -1.80 8.35
N LYS A 91 -1.94 -3.10 8.45
CA LYS A 91 -3.18 -3.59 9.05
C LYS A 91 -3.28 -3.30 10.54
N ILE A 92 -2.24 -3.59 11.31
CA ILE A 92 -2.21 -3.35 12.76
C ILE A 92 -2.31 -1.85 13.05
N TYR A 93 -1.56 -1.04 12.32
CA TYR A 93 -1.61 0.42 12.45
C TYR A 93 -2.99 0.96 12.07
N ALA A 94 -3.57 0.50 10.97
CA ALA A 94 -4.91 0.91 10.54
C ALA A 94 -5.99 0.53 11.57
N GLU A 95 -5.92 -0.66 12.18
CA GLU A 95 -6.86 -1.07 13.22
C GLU A 95 -6.72 -0.23 14.49
N HIS A 96 -5.50 0.00 14.96
CA HIS A 96 -5.24 0.84 16.12
C HIS A 96 -5.72 2.28 15.89
N SER A 97 -5.33 2.89 14.76
CA SER A 97 -5.77 4.23 14.37
C SER A 97 -7.29 4.32 14.23
N LYS A 98 -7.94 3.28 13.70
CA LYS A 98 -9.39 3.21 13.61
C LYS A 98 -10.03 3.20 15.00
N ASN A 99 -9.52 2.39 15.93
CA ASN A 99 -10.05 2.34 17.30
C ASN A 99 -9.92 3.68 18.03
N GLU A 100 -8.76 4.32 17.94
CA GLU A 100 -8.53 5.64 18.51
C GLU A 100 -9.45 6.71 17.90
N LEU A 101 -9.64 6.68 16.57
CA LEU A 101 -10.51 7.61 15.85
C LEU A 101 -11.95 7.47 16.37
N TRP A 102 -12.44 6.23 16.45
CA TRP A 102 -13.79 5.98 16.94
C TRP A 102 -13.97 6.28 18.42
N GLY A 103 -12.93 6.11 19.23
CA GLY A 103 -12.93 6.57 20.62
C GLY A 103 -13.16 8.08 20.73
N ILE A 104 -12.53 8.87 19.86
CA ILE A 104 -12.78 10.32 19.80
C ILE A 104 -14.21 10.60 19.33
N VAL A 105 -14.65 9.95 18.26
CA VAL A 105 -16.02 10.15 17.74
C VAL A 105 -17.07 9.87 18.82
N GLU A 106 -16.91 8.79 19.58
CA GLU A 106 -17.81 8.40 20.66
C GLU A 106 -17.83 9.39 21.82
N ARG A 107 -16.69 9.96 22.20
CA ARG A 107 -16.63 10.98 23.26
C ARG A 107 -17.33 12.28 22.89
N PHE A 108 -17.28 12.68 21.61
CA PHE A 108 -17.76 14.01 21.19
C PHE A 108 -19.12 14.01 20.51
N THR A 109 -19.66 12.85 20.12
CA THR A 109 -21.00 12.72 19.53
C THR A 109 -21.98 12.08 20.51
N SER A 110 -23.28 12.27 20.30
CA SER A 110 -24.31 11.53 21.05
C SER A 110 -24.44 10.10 20.54
N ASP A 111 -24.96 9.17 21.35
CA ASP A 111 -25.13 7.76 20.97
C ASP A 111 -25.84 7.58 19.62
N ARG A 112 -26.87 8.41 19.38
CA ARG A 112 -27.64 8.39 18.14
C ARG A 112 -26.86 8.92 16.93
N GLU A 113 -26.06 9.97 17.12
CA GLU A 113 -25.16 10.50 16.08
C GLU A 113 -24.06 9.49 15.78
N ASN A 114 -23.43 8.92 16.81
CA ASN A 114 -22.38 7.92 16.71
C ASN A 114 -22.86 6.68 15.95
N HIS A 115 -24.01 6.12 16.31
CA HIS A 115 -24.59 4.97 15.62
C HIS A 115 -24.79 5.23 14.13
N ILE A 116 -25.41 6.37 13.77
CA ILE A 116 -25.66 6.73 12.37
C ILE A 116 -24.35 6.95 11.60
N ILE A 117 -23.36 7.59 12.22
CA ILE A 117 -22.04 7.81 11.61
C ILE A 117 -21.32 6.46 11.41
N ARG A 118 -21.35 5.55 12.39
CA ARG A 118 -20.77 4.20 12.27
C ARG A 118 -21.41 3.40 11.14
N GLU A 119 -22.74 3.36 11.06
CA GLU A 119 -23.44 2.63 10.00
C GLU A 119 -23.08 3.13 8.59
N ILE A 120 -22.88 4.44 8.43
CA ILE A 120 -22.58 5.04 7.13
C ILE A 120 -21.10 4.88 6.76
N PHE A 121 -20.18 5.12 7.70
CA PHE A 121 -18.74 5.18 7.40
C PHE A 121 -17.97 3.88 7.65
N ILE A 122 -18.44 3.00 8.54
CA ILE A 122 -17.82 1.69 8.79
C ILE A 122 -18.50 0.61 7.95
N ASN A 123 -19.83 0.55 8.05
CA ASN A 123 -20.61 -0.50 7.41
C ASN A 123 -20.98 -0.16 5.96
N ASN A 124 -20.58 1.03 5.48
CA ASN A 124 -20.87 1.54 4.14
C ASN A 124 -22.36 1.45 3.76
N ARG A 125 -23.26 1.55 4.74
CA ARG A 125 -24.71 1.50 4.50
C ARG A 125 -25.20 2.81 3.90
N THR A 126 -26.17 2.71 2.99
CA THR A 126 -26.83 3.89 2.46
C THR A 126 -27.71 4.54 3.53
N MET A 127 -27.87 5.86 3.47
CA MET A 127 -28.76 6.58 4.38
C MET A 127 -30.20 6.08 4.30
N ALA A 128 -30.63 5.60 3.13
CA ALA A 128 -31.93 4.97 2.95
C ALA A 128 -32.09 3.65 3.71
N ALA A 129 -31.03 2.82 3.75
CA ALA A 129 -31.03 1.58 4.53
C ALA A 129 -31.12 1.88 6.04
N VAL A 130 -30.30 2.81 6.54
CA VAL A 130 -30.31 3.22 7.96
C VAL A 130 -31.64 3.88 8.34
N ALA A 131 -32.21 4.69 7.44
CA ALA A 131 -33.53 5.30 7.64
C ALA A 131 -34.64 4.24 7.80
N ARG A 132 -34.62 3.20 6.95
CA ARG A 132 -35.58 2.08 7.01
C ARG A 132 -35.47 1.29 8.32
N GLU A 133 -34.24 1.02 8.77
CA GLU A 133 -33.97 0.30 10.02
C GLU A 133 -34.41 1.11 11.25
N GLN A 134 -34.18 2.42 11.24
CA GLN A 134 -34.52 3.32 12.34
C GLN A 134 -35.97 3.85 12.29
N GLY A 135 -36.75 3.50 11.27
CA GLY A 135 -38.14 3.95 11.10
C GLY A 135 -38.29 5.47 10.94
N ILE A 136 -37.29 6.16 10.39
CA ILE A 136 -37.28 7.62 10.22
C ILE A 136 -37.00 8.01 8.77
N THR A 137 -37.23 9.29 8.44
CA THR A 137 -36.98 9.79 7.08
C THR A 137 -35.48 9.88 6.77
N ILE A 138 -35.15 9.80 5.48
CA ILE A 138 -33.77 9.95 4.99
C ILE A 138 -33.19 11.32 5.36
N ASP A 139 -33.99 12.38 5.26
CA ASP A 139 -33.58 13.72 5.66
C ASP A 139 -33.29 13.81 7.16
N ARG A 140 -34.02 13.05 7.99
CA ARG A 140 -33.73 13.00 9.42
C ARG A 140 -32.37 12.35 9.69
N ILE A 141 -32.05 11.26 9.01
CA ILE A 141 -30.70 10.65 9.05
C ILE A 141 -29.64 11.64 8.59
N ARG A 142 -29.91 12.40 7.51
CA ARG A 142 -29.00 13.44 7.00
C ARG A 142 -28.66 14.48 8.05
N GLN A 143 -29.69 15.05 8.68
CA GLN A 143 -29.54 16.08 9.71
C GLN A 143 -28.74 15.56 10.91
N ILE A 144 -29.02 14.34 11.37
CA ILE A 144 -28.30 13.76 12.51
C ILE A 144 -26.83 13.53 12.15
N LYS A 145 -26.55 13.00 10.95
CA LYS A 145 -25.18 12.82 10.45
C LYS A 145 -24.42 14.16 10.38
N GLU A 146 -25.00 15.16 9.73
CA GLU A 146 -24.38 16.49 9.58
C GLU A 146 -24.15 17.17 10.92
N LYS A 147 -25.08 17.01 11.88
CA LYS A 147 -24.93 17.52 13.24
C LYS A 147 -23.76 16.86 13.97
N GLY A 148 -23.64 15.53 13.90
CA GLY A 148 -22.53 14.80 14.50
C GLY A 148 -21.18 15.20 13.87
N LEU A 149 -21.10 15.27 12.54
CA LEU A 149 -19.89 15.72 11.84
C LEU A 149 -19.51 17.16 12.19
N ARG A 150 -20.48 18.07 12.30
CA ARG A 150 -20.24 19.46 12.71
C ARG A 150 -19.65 19.56 14.11
N ARG A 151 -20.02 18.65 15.04
CA ARG A 151 -19.40 18.58 16.38
C ARG A 151 -17.93 18.16 16.31
N LEU A 152 -17.60 17.23 15.42
CA LEU A 152 -16.22 16.77 15.21
C LEU A 152 -15.33 17.83 14.55
N TRP A 153 -15.92 18.71 13.75
CA TRP A 153 -15.22 19.76 13.01
C TRP A 153 -14.91 21.04 13.81
N ILE A 154 -15.31 21.12 15.08
CA ILE A 154 -15.19 22.36 15.86
C ILE A 154 -14.65 22.07 17.26
N GLY A 155 -13.87 23.01 17.80
CA GLY A 155 -13.49 23.03 19.21
C GLY A 155 -12.50 21.93 19.60
N LYS A 156 -12.78 21.26 20.75
CA LYS A 156 -11.89 20.26 21.34
C LYS A 156 -11.79 18.99 20.48
N ALA A 157 -12.90 18.55 19.88
CA ALA A 157 -12.93 17.36 19.02
C ALA A 157 -11.98 17.50 17.83
N LYS A 158 -12.05 18.64 17.11
CA LYS A 158 -11.14 18.92 16.00
C LYS A 158 -9.68 18.92 16.44
N ARG A 159 -9.37 19.55 17.57
CA ARG A 159 -8.00 19.63 18.07
C ARG A 159 -7.44 18.25 18.40
N GLU A 160 -8.24 17.41 19.05
CA GLU A 160 -7.83 16.05 19.41
C GLU A 160 -7.71 15.13 18.20
N LEU A 161 -8.60 15.29 17.20
CA LEU A 161 -8.46 14.59 15.91
C LEU A 161 -7.18 15.01 15.18
N LEU A 162 -6.86 16.30 15.16
CA LEU A 162 -5.64 16.78 14.51
C LEU A 162 -4.38 16.33 15.26
N ASP A 163 -4.39 16.37 16.59
CA ASP A 163 -3.26 15.97 17.43
C ASP A 163 -2.91 14.49 17.23
N LYS A 164 -3.92 13.62 17.16
CA LYS A 164 -3.75 12.16 17.03
C LYS A 164 -3.64 11.64 15.59
N PHE A 165 -4.15 12.38 14.61
CA PHE A 165 -4.18 11.96 13.21
C PHE A 165 -3.51 12.95 12.27
N ASP A 166 -2.64 13.81 12.80
CA ASP A 166 -1.85 14.68 11.94
C ASP A 166 -1.09 13.81 10.94
N ILE A 167 -1.22 14.16 9.66
CA ILE A 167 -0.78 13.39 8.48
C ILE A 167 0.70 12.93 8.59
N VAL A 168 1.46 13.61 9.43
CA VAL A 168 2.86 13.34 9.71
C VAL A 168 3.09 12.03 10.49
N GLU A 169 2.19 11.62 11.39
CA GLU A 169 2.41 10.46 12.26
C GLU A 169 2.25 9.11 11.53
N ALA A 170 1.34 9.02 10.55
CA ALA A 170 1.20 7.83 9.72
C ALA A 170 2.46 7.55 8.86
N GLY A 171 3.23 8.60 8.56
CA GLY A 171 4.54 8.47 7.92
C GLY A 171 5.63 7.91 8.85
N ALA A 172 5.51 8.13 10.17
CA ALA A 172 6.51 7.78 11.18
C ALA A 172 6.62 6.28 11.44
N TYR A 173 5.50 5.56 11.35
CA TYR A 173 5.45 4.10 11.51
C TYR A 173 5.79 3.34 10.22
N ARG A 174 5.95 4.05 9.08
CA ARG A 174 6.32 3.46 7.80
C ARG A 174 7.83 3.63 7.55
N ASN A 175 8.65 2.89 8.30
CA ASN A 175 10.10 2.81 8.11
C ASN A 175 10.46 1.56 7.30
N SER A 176 10.64 1.73 5.99
CA SER A 176 11.24 0.73 5.09
C SER A 176 12.42 1.37 4.38
N MET A 177 13.45 0.58 4.03
CA MET A 177 14.66 1.04 3.34
C MET A 177 14.34 1.84 2.05
N ASN A 178 13.22 1.55 1.41
CA ASN A 178 12.74 2.25 0.21
C ASN A 178 12.38 3.72 0.48
N LYS A 179 11.81 4.04 1.65
CA LYS A 179 11.45 5.42 2.01
C LYS A 179 12.65 6.31 2.28
N PHE A 180 13.75 5.74 2.77
CA PHE A 180 15.00 6.47 2.95
C PHE A 180 15.52 7.02 1.62
N ASN A 181 15.39 6.24 0.54
CA ASN A 181 15.75 6.68 -0.80
C ASN A 181 14.77 7.74 -1.35
N GLU A 182 13.46 7.59 -1.09
CA GLU A 182 12.44 8.57 -1.48
C GLU A 182 12.58 9.94 -0.76
N HIS A 183 13.05 9.94 0.49
CA HIS A 183 13.31 11.16 1.28
C HIS A 183 14.70 11.77 1.04
N GLY A 184 15.37 11.40 -0.05
CA GLY A 184 16.68 11.96 -0.43
C GLY A 184 17.79 11.60 0.58
N PHE A 185 17.79 10.37 1.08
CA PHE A 185 18.72 9.86 2.10
C PHE A 185 18.60 10.57 3.47
N THR A 186 17.47 11.23 3.74
CA THR A 186 17.18 11.76 5.07
C THR A 186 16.45 10.70 5.90
N SER A 187 16.80 10.60 7.18
CA SER A 187 16.10 9.73 8.12
C SER A 187 14.61 10.10 8.14
N THR A 188 13.69 9.11 8.15
CA THR A 188 12.25 9.38 8.25
C THR A 188 11.91 10.26 9.46
N VAL A 189 12.66 10.13 10.56
CA VAL A 189 12.51 10.96 11.76
C VAL A 189 12.93 12.41 11.49
N GLU A 190 14.04 12.63 10.77
CA GLU A 190 14.49 13.97 10.38
C GLU A 190 13.54 14.62 9.37
N TYR A 191 13.10 13.87 8.36
CA TYR A 191 12.12 14.32 7.38
C TYR A 191 10.82 14.79 8.06
N ILE A 192 10.33 14.00 9.02
CA ILE A 192 9.14 14.32 9.82
C ILE A 192 9.37 15.55 10.69
N ALA A 193 10.51 15.64 11.37
CA ALA A 193 10.84 16.79 12.21
C ALA A 193 10.88 18.09 11.40
N LEU A 194 11.50 18.05 10.22
CA LEU A 194 11.54 19.19 9.29
C LEU A 194 10.14 19.55 8.80
N ARG A 195 9.35 18.56 8.38
CA ARG A 195 7.99 18.79 7.88
C ARG A 195 7.05 19.36 8.95
N ARG A 196 7.19 18.95 10.21
CA ARG A 196 6.46 19.51 11.35
C ARG A 196 6.83 20.97 11.56
N ALA A 197 8.13 21.31 11.52
CA ALA A 197 8.58 22.68 11.67
C ALA A 197 8.03 23.59 10.56
N GLU A 198 7.99 23.11 9.32
CA GLU A 198 7.38 23.82 8.19
C GLU A 198 5.89 24.10 8.41
N LEU A 199 5.11 23.06 8.70
CA LEU A 199 3.66 23.18 8.93
C LEU A 199 3.35 24.11 10.11
N GLN A 200 4.13 24.02 11.18
CA GLN A 200 3.99 24.88 12.35
C GLN A 200 4.25 26.35 11.99
N ALA A 201 5.28 26.62 11.19
CA ALA A 201 5.60 27.97 10.74
C ALA A 201 4.50 28.54 9.82
N GLU A 202 3.90 27.73 8.94
CA GLU A 202 2.75 28.13 8.13
C GLU A 202 1.53 28.44 8.98
N TYR A 203 1.23 27.58 9.96
CA TYR A 203 0.12 27.79 10.89
C TYR A 203 0.26 29.10 11.67
N GLU A 204 1.46 29.39 12.18
CA GLU A 204 1.73 30.65 12.88
C GLU A 204 1.57 31.88 11.99
N LYS A 205 2.04 31.81 10.74
CA LYS A 205 1.83 32.89 9.76
C LYS A 205 0.34 33.15 9.53
N HIS A 206 -0.43 32.09 9.33
CA HIS A 206 -1.86 32.20 9.10
C HIS A 206 -2.61 32.76 10.32
N LYS A 207 -2.24 32.32 11.52
CA LYS A 207 -2.78 32.85 12.78
C LYS A 207 -2.50 34.35 12.92
N ARG A 208 -1.28 34.80 12.63
CA ARG A 208 -0.93 36.23 12.66
C ARG A 208 -1.74 37.05 11.65
N GLN A 209 -1.99 36.54 10.45
CA GLN A 209 -2.84 37.21 9.47
C GLN A 209 -4.27 37.39 9.99
N ILE A 210 -4.84 36.36 10.62
CA ILE A 210 -6.17 36.43 11.21
C ILE A 210 -6.21 37.46 12.34
N GLU A 211 -5.22 37.47 13.23
CA GLU A 211 -5.11 38.44 14.33
C GLU A 211 -5.04 39.88 13.80
N ILE A 212 -4.20 40.13 12.78
CA ILE A 212 -4.08 41.44 12.12
C ILE A 212 -5.42 41.86 11.50
N MET A 213 -6.11 40.97 10.78
CA MET A 213 -7.43 41.25 10.20
C MET A 213 -8.47 41.58 11.28
N HIS A 214 -8.45 40.88 12.42
CA HIS A 214 -9.35 41.14 13.54
C HIS A 214 -9.06 42.48 14.23
N GLU A 215 -7.79 42.85 14.38
CA GLU A 215 -7.39 44.15 14.93
C GLU A 215 -7.78 45.31 14.00
N GLN A 216 -7.60 45.15 12.69
CA GLN A 216 -8.04 46.13 11.70
C GLN A 216 -9.56 46.30 11.74
N ARG A 217 -10.33 45.20 11.82
CA ARG A 217 -11.79 45.26 11.98
C ARG A 217 -12.23 45.97 13.26
N LYS A 218 -11.51 45.82 14.37
CA LYS A 218 -11.82 46.52 15.63
C LYS A 218 -11.48 48.00 15.60
N LYS A 219 -10.51 48.42 14.78
CA LYS A 219 -10.13 49.83 14.61
C LYS A 219 -11.03 50.60 13.64
N CYS A 220 -11.81 49.89 12.81
CA CYS A 220 -12.78 50.48 11.87
C CYS A 220 -14.22 50.57 12.41
N LEU A 221 -14.44 50.29 13.70
CA LEU A 221 -15.69 50.48 14.45
C LEU A 221 -15.49 51.59 15.49
#